data_AF-A0A0D7NMZ3-F1
#
_entry.id   AF-A0A0D7NMZ3-F1
#
_cell.length_a   1.000
_cell.length_b   1.000
_cell.length_c   1.000
_cell.angle_alpha   90.00
_cell.angle_beta   90.00
_cell.angle_gamma   90.00
#
_symmetry.space_group_name_H-M   'P 1'
#
loop_
_entity.id
_entity.type
_entity.pdbx_description
1 polymer ?
#
loop_
_entity_poly.entity_id
_entity_poly.type
_entity_poly.pdbx_seq_one_letter_code
_entity_poly.pdbx_strand_id
1 'polypeptide(L)'
;MALTTSVPLLISQQFDSEVVLANYQNGVYYNLDGSAAQVWLGLKAGRTVEEIAGAFAATTGDDPGSITSQVQAFVDSMLAEGLIANGTADARSETWSPVGPFAAPEFQRFDNLRELLLMDPVHDAGEEGWPLRETQETYKEN
;
A
#
# COMPACT_ATOMS: atom_id res chain seq x y z
N MET A 1 17.89 -13.99 1.48
CA MET A 1 16.79 -14.97 1.69
C MET A 1 15.72 -14.67 0.67
N ALA A 2 14.96 -15.66 0.21
CA ALA A 2 13.85 -15.41 -0.70
C ALA A 2 12.57 -15.13 0.11
N LEU A 3 11.82 -14.12 -0.33
CA LEU A 3 10.60 -13.63 0.31
C LEU A 3 9.41 -13.86 -0.61
N THR A 4 8.26 -14.15 -0.04
CA THR A 4 7.01 -14.29 -0.79
C THR A 4 5.88 -13.48 -0.17
N THR A 5 5.03 -12.96 -1.04
CA THR A 5 3.77 -12.28 -0.69
C THR A 5 2.59 -13.26 -0.62
N SER A 6 2.81 -14.53 -0.98
CA SER A 6 1.82 -15.60 -0.91
C SER A 6 1.65 -16.13 0.51
N VAL A 7 1.08 -15.31 1.39
CA VAL A 7 0.75 -15.67 2.78
C VAL A 7 -0.69 -16.19 2.86
N PRO A 8 -0.96 -17.33 3.55
CA PRO A 8 -2.32 -17.85 3.71
C PRO A 8 -3.25 -16.82 4.36
N LEU A 9 -4.49 -16.71 3.86
CA LEU A 9 -5.51 -15.79 4.38
C LEU A 9 -5.16 -14.29 4.32
N LEU A 10 -4.07 -13.93 3.64
CA LEU A 10 -3.75 -12.55 3.32
C LEU A 10 -4.23 -12.20 1.92
N ILE A 11 -5.00 -11.14 1.78
CA ILE A 11 -5.44 -10.61 0.49
C ILE A 11 -4.86 -9.21 0.32
N SER A 12 -4.28 -8.94 -0.85
CA SER A 12 -3.84 -7.61 -1.24
C SER A 12 -4.73 -7.03 -2.33
N GLN A 13 -5.19 -5.80 -2.16
CA GLN A 13 -5.90 -5.04 -3.19
C GLN A 13 -5.17 -3.73 -3.45
N GLN A 14 -4.88 -3.44 -4.72
CA GLN A 14 -4.28 -2.17 -5.13
C GLN A 14 -5.39 -1.15 -5.46
N PHE A 15 -5.19 0.09 -5.04
CA PHE A 15 -6.05 1.25 -5.31
C PHE A 15 -5.19 2.43 -5.74
N ASP A 16 -5.16 2.74 -7.04
CA ASP A 16 -4.31 3.82 -7.58
C ASP A 16 -2.84 3.71 -7.12
N SER A 17 -2.43 4.53 -6.15
CA SER A 17 -1.09 4.62 -5.54
C SER A 17 -0.95 3.85 -4.23
N GLU A 18 -2.03 3.30 -3.70
CA GLU A 18 -2.10 2.60 -2.41
C GLU A 18 -2.29 1.08 -2.58
N VAL A 19 -1.92 0.33 -1.55
CA VAL A 19 -2.21 -1.10 -1.43
C VAL A 19 -2.81 -1.38 -0.05
N VAL A 20 -4.01 -1.94 -0.04
CA VAL A 20 -4.65 -2.43 1.17
C VAL A 20 -4.38 -3.93 1.32
N LEU A 21 -3.89 -4.33 2.48
CA LEU A 21 -3.75 -5.72 2.87
C LEU A 21 -4.82 -6.08 3.92
N ALA A 22 -5.54 -7.17 3.69
CA ALA A 22 -6.51 -7.72 4.63
C ALA A 22 -6.02 -9.08 5.12
N ASN A 23 -5.73 -9.18 6.41
CA ASN A 23 -5.34 -10.44 7.05
C ASN A 23 -6.56 -11.07 7.72
N TYR A 24 -7.16 -12.07 7.08
CA TYR A 24 -8.34 -12.75 7.58
C TYR A 24 -8.07 -13.72 8.73
N GLN A 25 -6.79 -14.00 9.03
CA GLN A 25 -6.44 -14.84 10.17
C GLN A 25 -6.64 -14.10 11.50
N ASN A 26 -6.31 -12.81 11.56
CA ASN A 26 -6.41 -12.00 12.78
C ASN A 26 -7.42 -10.85 12.68
N GLY A 27 -8.00 -10.60 11.49
CA GLY A 27 -8.97 -9.53 11.26
C GLY A 27 -8.35 -8.13 11.15
N VAL A 28 -7.02 -8.05 11.00
CA VAL A 28 -6.28 -6.78 10.91
C VAL A 28 -6.13 -6.37 9.46
N TYR A 29 -6.26 -5.07 9.21
CA TYR A 29 -6.10 -4.45 7.91
C TYR A 29 -4.89 -3.52 7.93
N TYR A 30 -4.24 -3.39 6.78
CA TYR A 30 -3.07 -2.55 6.61
C TYR A 30 -3.23 -1.68 5.38
N ASN A 31 -2.89 -0.40 5.50
CA ASN A 31 -2.77 0.49 4.36
C ASN A 31 -1.29 0.76 4.07
N LEU A 32 -0.93 0.67 2.81
CA LEU A 32 0.39 0.97 2.27
C LEU A 32 0.21 2.11 1.27
N ASP A 33 0.92 3.21 1.46
CA ASP A 33 0.92 4.33 0.52
C ASP A 33 2.32 4.61 -0.03
N GLY A 34 2.39 5.28 -1.18
CA GLY A 34 3.63 5.78 -1.75
C GLY A 34 4.72 4.72 -1.87
N SER A 35 5.88 4.95 -1.26
CA SER A 35 7.02 4.03 -1.32
C SER A 35 6.71 2.66 -0.71
N ALA A 36 5.86 2.57 0.33
CA ALA A 36 5.50 1.31 0.95
C ALA A 36 4.68 0.42 0.00
N ALA A 37 3.72 1.01 -0.71
CA ALA A 37 2.95 0.34 -1.76
C ALA A 37 3.87 -0.16 -2.88
N GLN A 38 4.81 0.67 -3.32
CA GLN A 38 5.77 0.29 -4.36
C GLN A 38 6.71 -0.83 -3.93
N VAL A 39 7.18 -0.85 -2.67
CA VAL A 39 7.98 -1.96 -2.12
C VAL A 39 7.17 -3.26 -2.14
N TRP A 40 5.91 -3.22 -1.69
CA TRP A 40 5.02 -4.40 -1.75
C TRP A 40 4.86 -4.93 -3.17
N LEU A 41 4.60 -4.05 -4.15
CA LEU A 41 4.47 -4.43 -5.55
C LEU A 41 5.76 -5.03 -6.12
N GLY A 42 6.93 -4.53 -5.67
CA GLY A 42 8.23 -5.07 -6.03
C GLY A 42 8.43 -6.49 -5.50
N LEU A 43 8.12 -6.72 -4.23
CA LEU A 43 8.16 -8.05 -3.63
C LEU A 43 7.21 -9.02 -4.34
N LYS A 44 5.99 -8.57 -4.64
CA LYS A 44 4.98 -9.34 -5.40
C LYS A 44 5.43 -9.65 -6.82
N ALA A 45 6.24 -8.78 -7.43
CA ALA A 45 6.88 -8.99 -8.72
C ALA A 45 8.14 -9.87 -8.66
N GLY A 46 8.46 -10.45 -7.50
CA GLY A 46 9.60 -11.34 -7.28
C GLY A 46 10.94 -10.62 -7.21
N ARG A 47 10.96 -9.34 -6.81
CA ARG A 47 12.19 -8.54 -6.66
C ARG A 47 12.79 -8.69 -5.27
N THR A 48 14.13 -8.66 -5.19
CA THR A 48 14.83 -8.62 -3.89
C THR A 48 14.82 -7.22 -3.29
N VAL A 49 15.13 -7.12 -2.00
CA VAL A 49 15.28 -5.83 -1.30
C VAL A 49 16.30 -4.94 -2.01
N GLU A 50 17.43 -5.51 -2.43
CA GLU A 50 18.49 -4.81 -3.15
C GLU A 50 18.03 -4.33 -4.54
N GLU A 51 17.26 -5.13 -5.27
CA GLU A 51 16.70 -4.73 -6.57
C GLU A 51 15.69 -3.59 -6.42
N ILE A 52 14.84 -3.66 -5.38
CA ILE A 52 13.85 -2.63 -5.07
C ILE A 52 14.55 -1.33 -4.70
N ALA A 53 15.51 -1.39 -3.78
CA ALA A 53 16.27 -0.23 -3.32
C ALA A 53 17.08 0.41 -4.46
N GLY A 54 17.71 -0.41 -5.32
CA GLY A 54 18.42 0.06 -6.50
C GLY A 54 17.51 0.79 -7.49
N ALA A 55 16.27 0.32 -7.67
CA ALA A 55 15.30 0.97 -8.53
C ALA A 55 14.87 2.35 -7.99
N PHE A 56 14.64 2.46 -6.67
CA PHE A 56 14.35 3.76 -6.04
C PHE A 56 15.53 4.72 -6.09
N ALA A 57 16.75 4.24 -5.85
CA ALA A 57 17.94 5.09 -5.93
C ALA A 57 18.15 5.62 -7.35
N ALA A 58 17.86 4.81 -8.37
CA ALA A 58 17.94 5.23 -9.77
C ALA A 58 16.90 6.31 -10.15
N THR A 59 15.71 6.29 -9.55
CA THR A 59 14.65 7.28 -9.84
C THR A 59 14.79 8.58 -9.04
N THR A 60 15.29 8.51 -7.81
CA THR A 60 15.39 9.65 -6.89
C THR A 60 16.76 10.32 -6.89
N GLY A 61 17.83 9.56 -7.17
CA GLY A 61 19.22 10.01 -7.03
C GLY A 61 19.75 9.97 -5.59
N ASP A 62 18.99 9.40 -4.65
CA ASP A 62 19.38 9.25 -3.25
C ASP A 62 20.42 8.13 -3.04
N ASP A 63 21.03 8.09 -1.85
CA ASP A 63 22.05 7.10 -1.49
C ASP A 63 21.46 5.66 -1.46
N PRO A 64 21.98 4.73 -2.31
CA PRO A 64 21.47 3.36 -2.37
C PRO A 64 21.59 2.59 -1.05
N GLY A 65 22.63 2.86 -0.25
CA GLY A 65 22.86 2.20 1.04
C GLY A 65 21.80 2.59 2.07
N SER A 66 21.49 3.88 2.15
CA SER A 66 20.42 4.43 2.97
C SER A 66 19.06 3.88 2.57
N ILE A 67 18.72 3.86 1.28
CA ILE A 67 17.45 3.29 0.79
C ILE A 67 17.37 1.80 1.13
N THR A 68 18.44 1.04 0.87
CA THR A 68 18.47 -0.40 1.16
C THR A 68 18.19 -0.67 2.64
N SER A 69 18.80 0.10 3.53
CA SER A 69 18.60 -0.04 4.98
C SER A 69 17.15 0.24 5.39
N GLN A 70 16.51 1.25 4.79
CA GLN A 70 15.11 1.61 5.05
C GLN A 70 14.13 0.56 4.50
N VAL A 71 14.35 0.08 3.26
CA VAL A 71 13.55 -1.00 2.67
C VAL A 71 13.69 -2.29 3.48
N GLN A 72 14.90 -2.61 3.94
CA GLN A 72 15.14 -3.79 4.77
C GLN A 72 14.40 -3.70 6.11
N ALA A 73 14.49 -2.57 6.82
CA ALA A 73 13.77 -2.36 8.09
C ALA A 73 12.24 -2.49 7.93
N PHE A 74 11.71 -2.03 6.80
CA PHE A 74 10.30 -2.19 6.47
C PHE A 74 9.93 -3.64 6.17
N VAL A 75 10.74 -4.36 5.38
CA VAL A 75 10.56 -5.81 5.15
C VAL A 75 10.59 -6.60 6.45
N ASP A 76 11.51 -6.28 7.37
CA ASP A 76 11.56 -6.90 8.69
C ASP A 76 10.27 -6.64 9.50
N SER A 77 9.71 -5.43 9.40
CA SER A 77 8.42 -5.08 10.02
C SER A 77 7.26 -5.87 9.40
N MET A 78 7.24 -6.05 8.07
CA MET A 78 6.24 -6.86 7.39
C MET A 78 6.34 -8.34 7.75
N LEU A 79 7.56 -8.87 7.93
CA LEU A 79 7.78 -10.24 8.41
C LEU A 79 7.27 -10.41 9.84
N ALA A 80 7.52 -9.43 10.72
CA ALA A 80 7.06 -9.46 12.10
C ALA A 80 5.53 -9.45 12.21
N GLU A 81 4.84 -8.68 11.36
CA GLU A 81 3.37 -8.66 11.28
C GLU A 81 2.77 -9.84 10.48
N GLY A 82 3.61 -10.69 9.88
CA GLY A 82 3.17 -11.83 9.07
C GLY A 82 2.52 -11.45 7.75
N LEU A 83 2.88 -10.30 7.17
CA LEU A 83 2.38 -9.82 5.88
C LEU A 83 3.15 -10.41 4.69
N ILE A 84 4.37 -10.88 4.94
CA ILE A 84 5.20 -11.63 4.01
C ILE A 84 5.82 -12.82 4.75
N ALA A 85 6.33 -13.79 4.00
CA ALA A 85 6.98 -14.96 4.56
C ALA A 85 8.34 -15.26 3.91
N ASN A 86 9.21 -15.90 4.66
CA ASN A 86 10.40 -16.55 4.09
C ASN A 86 9.96 -17.77 3.27
N GLY A 87 10.41 -17.88 2.03
CA GLY A 87 9.99 -18.96 1.16
C GLY A 87 10.55 -18.86 -0.25
N THR A 88 9.99 -19.63 -1.17
CA THR A 88 10.31 -19.48 -2.59
C THR A 88 9.80 -18.13 -3.06
N ALA A 89 10.68 -17.32 -3.67
CA ALA A 89 10.29 -16.02 -4.19
C ALA A 89 9.13 -16.16 -5.18
N ASP A 90 8.24 -15.17 -5.20
CA ASP A 90 7.21 -15.06 -6.22
C ASP A 90 7.83 -15.04 -7.63
N ALA A 91 7.06 -15.50 -8.63
CA ALA A 91 7.55 -15.59 -10.00
C ALA A 91 7.96 -14.19 -10.50
N ARG A 92 9.19 -14.09 -11.01
CA ARG A 92 9.73 -12.81 -11.49
C ARG A 92 8.88 -12.25 -12.62
N SER A 93 8.34 -11.05 -12.43
CA SER A 93 7.62 -10.29 -13.45
C SER A 93 8.52 -9.22 -14.07
N GLU A 94 8.45 -9.00 -15.38
CA GLU A 94 9.30 -8.03 -16.10
C GLU A 94 8.86 -6.56 -15.91
N THR A 95 7.65 -6.31 -15.44
CA THR A 95 6.97 -5.00 -15.58
C THR A 95 6.94 -4.11 -14.34
N TRP A 96 7.78 -4.37 -13.32
CA TRP A 96 7.81 -3.54 -12.11
C TRP A 96 8.88 -2.46 -12.16
N SER A 97 8.47 -1.22 -11.88
CA SER A 97 9.32 -0.06 -11.60
C SER A 97 8.62 0.83 -10.56
N PRO A 98 9.33 1.37 -9.56
CA PRO A 98 8.73 2.25 -8.57
C PRO A 98 8.29 3.58 -9.19
N VAL A 99 7.12 4.06 -8.80
CA VAL A 99 6.60 5.39 -9.17
C VAL A 99 6.56 6.31 -7.95
N GLY A 100 6.82 7.61 -8.17
CA GLY A 100 6.81 8.62 -7.11
C GLY A 100 8.14 8.75 -6.35
N PRO A 101 8.20 9.69 -5.38
CA PRO A 101 9.38 9.89 -4.56
C PRO A 101 9.59 8.72 -3.58
N PHE A 102 10.83 8.53 -3.14
CA PHE A 102 11.11 7.64 -2.02
C PHE A 102 10.93 8.40 -0.70
N ALA A 103 10.07 7.86 0.16
CA ALA A 103 10.02 8.18 1.58
C ALA A 103 10.29 6.90 2.37
N ALA A 104 10.68 7.01 3.65
CA ALA A 104 10.82 5.84 4.51
C ALA A 104 9.50 5.03 4.51
N PRO A 105 9.49 3.78 4.01
CA PRO A 105 8.25 3.04 3.85
C PRO A 105 7.70 2.62 5.22
N GLU A 106 6.40 2.84 5.42
CA GLU A 106 5.64 2.44 6.60
C GLU A 106 4.25 1.93 6.20
N PHE A 107 3.64 1.11 7.06
CA PHE A 107 2.24 0.72 6.90
C PHE A 107 1.42 1.25 8.06
N GLN A 108 0.17 1.63 7.78
CA GLN A 108 -0.80 1.93 8.80
C GLN A 108 -1.56 0.66 9.14
N ARG A 109 -1.72 0.36 10.42
CA ARG A 109 -2.43 -0.82 10.92
C ARG A 109 -3.79 -0.42 11.48
N PHE A 110 -4.81 -1.21 11.15
CA PHE A 110 -6.18 -1.05 11.62
C PHE A 110 -6.68 -2.38 12.18
N ASP A 111 -7.07 -2.40 13.45
CA ASP A 111 -7.46 -3.64 14.12
C ASP A 111 -8.87 -4.10 13.70
N ASN A 112 -9.59 -3.29 12.91
CA ASN A 112 -10.86 -3.66 12.32
C ASN A 112 -11.16 -2.84 11.04
N LEU A 113 -12.07 -3.36 10.21
CA LEU A 113 -12.49 -2.71 8.96
C LEU A 113 -13.12 -1.32 9.18
N ARG A 114 -13.79 -1.10 10.32
CA ARG A 114 -14.44 0.18 10.60
C ARG A 114 -13.43 1.31 10.72
N GLU A 115 -12.27 1.07 11.32
CA GLU A 115 -11.20 2.06 11.42
C GLU A 115 -10.61 2.41 10.06
N LEU A 116 -10.44 1.42 9.18
CA LEU A 116 -10.00 1.67 7.81
C LEU A 116 -11.02 2.52 7.03
N LEU A 117 -12.32 2.22 7.17
CA LEU A 117 -13.39 2.98 6.48
C LEU A 117 -13.47 4.45 6.90
N LEU A 118 -13.10 4.78 8.14
CA LEU A 118 -13.08 6.16 8.64
C LEU A 118 -12.03 7.05 7.94
N MET A 119 -11.09 6.47 7.19
CA MET A 119 -10.13 7.23 6.39
C MET A 119 -10.69 7.74 5.07
N ASP A 120 -11.85 7.25 4.63
CA ASP A 120 -12.43 7.69 3.36
C ASP A 120 -12.99 9.12 3.47
N PRO A 121 -12.56 10.06 2.62
CA PRO A 121 -12.96 11.47 2.70
C PRO A 121 -14.48 11.70 2.52
N VAL A 122 -15.23 10.71 2.04
CA VAL A 122 -16.71 10.77 1.96
C VAL A 122 -17.36 10.88 3.35
N HIS A 123 -16.66 10.49 4.42
CA HIS A 123 -17.15 10.66 5.79
C HIS A 123 -17.20 12.11 6.28
N ASP A 124 -16.52 13.04 5.60
CA ASP A 124 -16.55 14.49 5.90
C ASP A 124 -17.66 15.23 5.14
N ALA A 125 -18.61 14.49 4.55
CA ALA A 125 -19.84 15.10 4.09
C ALA A 125 -20.59 15.64 5.32
N GLY A 126 -20.70 16.97 5.44
CA GLY A 126 -21.56 17.62 6.43
C GLY A 126 -22.99 17.07 6.39
N GLU A 127 -23.83 17.51 7.34
CA GLU A 127 -25.19 16.99 7.62
C GLU A 127 -26.14 16.83 6.40
N GLU A 128 -25.79 17.38 5.24
CA GLU A 128 -26.52 17.26 3.97
C GLU A 128 -26.31 15.92 3.22
N GLY A 129 -25.22 15.19 3.47
CA GLY A 129 -24.98 13.84 2.91
C GLY A 129 -24.87 13.78 1.37
N TRP A 130 -24.40 12.63 0.86
CA TRP A 130 -24.34 12.36 -0.58
C TRP A 130 -25.55 11.54 -1.07
N PRO A 131 -26.05 11.77 -2.30
CA PRO A 131 -25.72 12.87 -3.21
C PRO A 131 -26.52 14.14 -2.87
N LEU A 132 -25.89 15.30 -3.08
CA LEU A 132 -26.58 16.58 -3.22
C LEU A 132 -27.60 16.42 -4.35
N ARG A 133 -28.89 16.35 -4.01
CA ARG A 133 -29.93 16.54 -5.04
C ARG A 133 -29.70 17.94 -5.58
N GLU A 134 -29.37 18.05 -6.86
CA GLU A 134 -29.49 19.32 -7.57
C GLU A 134 -30.89 19.85 -7.26
N THR A 135 -30.94 20.90 -6.44
CA THR A 135 -32.17 21.62 -6.15
C THR A 135 -32.71 22.03 -7.50
N GLN A 136 -33.78 21.37 -7.94
CA GLN A 136 -34.49 21.77 -9.14
C GLN A 136 -34.84 23.24 -8.99
N GLU A 137 -34.17 24.09 -9.78
CA GLU A 137 -34.49 25.50 -9.90
C GLU A 137 -35.90 25.62 -10.48
N THR A 138 -36.88 25.51 -9.59
CA THR A 138 -38.24 25.92 -9.86
C THR A 138 -38.26 27.42 -9.62
N TYR A 139 -37.94 28.21 -10.66
CA TYR A 139 -38.37 29.61 -10.69
C TYR A 139 -39.32 29.85 -11.86
N LYS A 140 -40.52 30.22 -11.45
CA LYS A 140 -41.73 30.46 -12.22
C LYS A 140 -41.66 31.79 -12.96
N GLU A 141 -42.28 31.78 -14.14
CA GLU A 141 -43.08 32.82 -14.76
C GLU A 141 -43.41 34.05 -13.90
N ASN A 142 -43.04 35.24 -14.40
CA ASN A 142 -43.84 36.48 -14.44
C ASN A 142 -43.35 37.37 -15.58
#